data_AF-A0A942HHK5-F1
#
_entry.id   AF-A0A942HHK5-F1
#
_cell.length_a   1.000
_cell.length_b   1.000
_cell.length_c   1.000
_cell.angle_alpha   90.00
_cell.angle_beta   90.00
_cell.angle_gamma   90.00
#
_symmetry.space_group_name_H-M   'P 1'
#
loop_
_entity.id
_entity.type
_entity.pdbx_description
1 polymer ?
#
loop_
_entity_poly.entity_id
_entity_poly.type
_entity_poly.pdbx_seq_one_letter_code
_entity_poly.pdbx_strand_id
1 'polypeptide(L)'
;MKTRYGKWYARWTGPDGKRHEKAFASKRAAKHFQQKMQRERETKKDQRPAPTSAKSHGRSRKPQRGIPSAPSPKNSKRKLAV
;
A
#
# COMPACT_ATOMS: atom_id res chain seq x y z
N MET A 1 10.64 -6.33 5.52
CA MET A 1 11.35 -6.97 6.65
C MET A 1 12.63 -6.21 6.90
N LYS A 2 12.94 -5.92 8.17
CA LYS A 2 14.16 -5.19 8.53
C LYS A 2 15.25 -6.19 8.89
N THR A 3 16.47 -5.93 8.44
CA THR A 3 17.68 -6.66 8.84
C THR A 3 18.41 -5.83 9.88
N ARG A 4 18.76 -6.42 11.02
CA ARG A 4 19.59 -5.79 12.05
C ARG A 4 20.52 -6.84 12.63
N TYR A 5 21.79 -6.52 12.87
CA TYR A 5 22.74 -7.45 13.50
C TYR A 5 22.81 -8.82 12.79
N GLY A 6 22.75 -8.85 11.46
CA GLY A 6 22.74 -10.09 10.66
C GLY A 6 21.47 -10.96 10.78
N LYS A 7 20.47 -10.54 11.56
CA LYS A 7 19.20 -11.25 11.75
C LYS A 7 18.07 -10.58 10.97
N TRP A 8 17.11 -11.40 10.56
CA TRP A 8 15.90 -11.00 9.85
C TRP A 8 14.74 -10.85 10.83
N TYR A 9 14.15 -9.66 10.91
CA TYR A 9 13.07 -9.38 11.85
C TYR A 9 11.72 -9.42 11.16
N ALA A 10 10.87 -10.35 11.60
CA ALA A 10 9.46 -10.41 11.22
C ALA A 10 8.66 -9.54 12.19
N ARG A 11 7.83 -8.65 11.64
CA ARG A 11 6.94 -7.77 12.42
C ARG A 11 5.50 -8.20 12.17
N TRP A 12 4.71 -8.35 13.22
CA TRP A 12 3.29 -8.67 13.10
C TRP A 12 2.49 -8.00 14.23
N THR A 13 1.17 -8.02 14.11
CA THR A 13 0.26 -7.54 15.15
C THR A 13 -0.33 -8.75 15.85
N GLY A 14 -0.15 -8.81 17.17
CA GLY A 14 -0.68 -9.90 17.98
C GLY A 14 -2.20 -9.79 18.16
N PRO A 15 -2.83 -10.80 18.77
CA PRO A 15 -4.26 -10.78 19.08
C PRO A 15 -4.64 -9.63 20.04
N ASP A 16 -3.69 -9.17 20.84
CA ASP A 16 -3.76 -8.02 21.75
C ASP A 16 -3.69 -6.66 21.03
N GLY A 17 -3.54 -6.64 19.70
CA GLY A 17 -3.41 -5.42 18.91
C GLY A 17 -2.04 -4.75 19.01
N LYS A 18 -1.11 -5.29 19.80
CA LYS A 18 0.25 -4.76 19.94
C LYS A 18 1.14 -5.24 18.80
N ARG A 19 2.17 -4.44 18.51
CA ARG A 19 3.18 -4.77 17.52
C ARG A 19 4.26 -5.64 18.16
N HIS A 20 4.44 -6.82 17.59
CA HIS A 20 5.46 -7.78 18.00
C HIS A 20 6.53 -7.89 16.93
N GLU A 21 7.76 -8.17 17.36
CA GLU A 21 8.91 -8.34 16.49
C GLU A 21 9.73 -9.55 16.94
N LYS A 22 10.12 -10.40 15.98
CA LYS A 22 10.87 -11.64 16.25
C LYS A 22 12.01 -11.77 15.27
N ALA A 23 13.18 -12.06 15.79
CA ALA A 23 14.39 -12.28 15.02
C ALA A 23 14.46 -13.72 14.49
N PHE A 24 14.92 -13.87 13.26
CA PHE A 24 15.19 -15.15 12.61
C PHE A 24 16.56 -15.11 11.94
N ALA A 25 17.19 -16.28 11.83
CA ALA A 25 18.47 -16.42 11.13
C ALA A 25 18.32 -16.29 9.60
N SER A 26 17.15 -16.65 9.04
CA SER A 26 16.92 -16.66 7.60
C SER A 26 15.76 -15.75 7.19
N LYS A 27 15.94 -15.05 6.05
CA LYS A 27 14.90 -14.23 5.41
C LYS A 27 13.65 -15.04 5.10
N ARG A 28 13.83 -16.27 4.62
CA ARG A 28 12.72 -17.14 4.20
C ARG A 28 11.87 -17.51 5.41
N ALA A 29 12.49 -17.87 6.53
CA ALA A 29 11.80 -18.20 7.78
C ALA A 29 11.00 -17.02 8.33
N ALA A 30 11.60 -15.84 8.40
CA ALA A 30 10.89 -14.64 8.88
C ALA A 30 9.73 -14.23 7.96
N LYS A 31 9.87 -14.38 6.63
CA LYS A 31 8.78 -14.11 5.68
C LYS A 31 7.62 -15.09 5.88
N HIS A 32 7.93 -16.38 6.02
CA HIS A 32 6.93 -17.42 6.23
C HIS A 32 6.17 -17.21 7.54
N PHE A 33 6.88 -16.82 8.60
CA PHE A 33 6.28 -16.49 9.89
C PHE A 33 5.36 -15.26 9.80
N GLN A 34 5.83 -14.18 9.15
CA GLN A 34 5.02 -12.98 8.94
C GLN A 34 3.73 -13.29 8.17
N GLN A 35 3.82 -14.08 7.09
CA GLN A 35 2.66 -14.52 6.31
C GLN A 35 1.70 -15.38 7.14
N LYS A 36 2.21 -16.33 7.94
CA LYS A 36 1.39 -17.15 8.84
C LYS A 36 0.58 -16.28 9.81
N MET A 37 1.23 -15.32 10.47
CA MET A 37 0.57 -14.43 11.43
C MET A 37 -0.44 -13.48 10.76
N GLN A 38 -0.17 -13.05 9.53
CA GLN A 38 -1.12 -12.26 8.76
C GLN A 38 -2.36 -13.10 8.40
N ARG A 39 -2.17 -14.33 7.94
CA ARG A 39 -3.27 -15.23 7.59
C ARG A 39 -4.15 -15.56 8.80
N GLU A 40 -3.55 -15.84 9.96
CA GLU A 40 -4.28 -16.06 11.21
C GLU A 40 -5.10 -14.82 11.65
N ARG A 41 -4.64 -13.62 11.29
CA ARG A 41 -5.37 -12.38 11.56
C ARG A 41 -6.54 -12.18 10.61
N GLU A 42 -6.36 -12.49 9.32
CA GLU A 42 -7.40 -12.39 8.31
C GLU A 42 -8.53 -13.37 8.62
N THR A 43 -8.23 -14.64 8.91
CA THR A 43 -9.24 -15.63 9.30
C THR A 43 -10.00 -15.26 10.58
N LYS A 44 -9.35 -14.59 11.54
CA LYS A 44 -10.03 -14.05 12.74
C LYS A 44 -10.86 -12.80 12.45
N LYS A 45 -10.48 -11.98 11.46
CA LYS A 45 -11.29 -10.82 11.05
C LYS A 45 -12.57 -11.24 10.35
N ASP A 46 -12.55 -12.33 9.60
CA ASP A 46 -13.74 -12.84 8.89
C ASP A 46 -14.84 -13.32 9.86
N GLN A 47 -14.49 -13.67 11.10
CA GLN A 47 -15.46 -13.96 12.17
C GLN A 47 -15.89 -12.73 12.97
N ARG A 48 -15.29 -11.56 12.75
CA ARG A 48 -15.74 -10.34 13.39
C ARG A 48 -17.02 -9.92 12.67
N PRO A 49 -18.17 -9.77 13.36
CA PRO A 49 -19.37 -9.26 12.72
C PRO A 49 -18.97 -7.95 12.05
N ALA A 50 -19.22 -7.88 10.73
CA ALA A 50 -18.85 -6.73 9.93
C ALA A 50 -19.30 -5.47 10.67
N PRO A 51 -18.43 -4.45 10.86
CA PRO A 51 -18.95 -3.16 11.28
C PRO A 51 -19.98 -2.80 10.21
N THR A 52 -21.25 -2.65 10.61
CA THR A 52 -22.30 -2.09 9.77
C THR A 52 -21.69 -0.90 9.05
N SER A 53 -21.47 -1.03 7.75
CA SER A 53 -20.78 -0.01 6.98
C SER A 53 -21.63 1.26 7.11
N ALA A 54 -21.15 2.23 7.88
CA ALA A 54 -21.73 3.55 7.83
C ALA A 54 -21.50 4.04 6.40
N LYS A 55 -22.57 4.04 5.61
CA LYS A 55 -22.63 4.50 4.22
C LYS A 55 -22.09 5.93 4.19
N SER A 56 -20.81 6.09 3.84
CA SER A 56 -20.17 7.40 3.73
C SER A 56 -20.84 8.17 2.60
N HIS A 57 -21.80 9.03 2.92
CA HIS A 57 -22.38 9.97 1.97
C HIS A 57 -21.38 11.09 1.70
N GLY A 58 -20.95 11.16 0.43
CA GLY A 58 -20.69 12.42 -0.26
C GLY A 58 -19.50 13.25 0.22
N ARG A 59 -18.32 12.99 -0.34
CA ARG A 59 -17.37 14.08 -0.61
C ARG A 59 -17.43 14.40 -2.10
N SER A 60 -18.33 15.32 -2.45
CA SER A 60 -18.39 15.94 -3.77
C SER A 60 -17.02 16.53 -4.11
N ARG A 61 -16.33 15.92 -5.07
CA ARG A 61 -15.18 16.56 -5.73
C ARG A 61 -15.75 17.57 -6.70
N LYS A 62 -15.69 18.86 -6.37
CA LYS A 62 -15.90 19.94 -7.35
C LYS A 62 -14.92 19.72 -8.51
N PRO A 63 -15.35 19.75 -9.78
CA PRO A 63 -14.43 19.72 -10.91
C PRO A 63 -13.63 21.02 -10.94
N GLN A 64 -12.30 20.89 -10.84
CA GLN A 64 -11.37 21.99 -10.99
C GLN A 64 -11.40 22.43 -12.46
N ARG A 65 -11.99 23.59 -12.72
CA ARG A 65 -12.10 24.21 -14.05
C ARG A 65 -10.69 24.32 -14.63
N GLY A 66 -10.42 23.53 -15.67
CA GLY A 66 -9.13 23.46 -16.34
C GLY A 66 -8.72 24.82 -16.86
N ILE A 67 -7.52 25.24 -16.48
CA ILE A 67 -6.77 26.31 -17.11
C ILE A 67 -6.31 25.72 -18.46
N PRO A 68 -6.63 26.30 -19.63
CA PRO A 68 -6.07 25.80 -20.88
C PRO A 68 -4.57 26.11 -20.90
N SER A 69 -3.75 25.07 -20.70
CA SER A 69 -2.32 25.13 -21.02
C SER A 69 -2.17 25.43 -22.50
N ALA A 70 -1.67 26.62 -22.83
CA ALA A 70 -1.21 26.96 -24.17
C ALA A 70 -0.18 25.93 -24.63
N PRO A 71 -0.29 25.35 -25.84
CA PRO A 71 0.77 24.53 -26.39
C PRO A 71 1.93 25.44 -26.84
N SER A 72 3.08 25.28 -26.17
CA SER A 72 4.36 25.86 -26.55
C SER A 72 4.82 25.26 -27.90
N PRO A 73 5.03 26.04 -28.98
CA PRO A 73 5.49 25.49 -30.24
C PRO A 73 7.02 25.33 -30.22
N LYS A 74 7.50 24.10 -29.97
CA LYS A 74 8.88 23.72 -30.28
C LYS A 74 8.96 23.09 -31.68
N ASN A 75 9.33 23.94 -32.63
CA ASN A 75 10.25 23.70 -33.76
C ASN A 75 10.37 22.27 -34.33
N SER A 76 9.86 22.03 -35.55
CA SER A 76 10.44 21.03 -36.48
C SER A 76 9.99 21.19 -37.95
N LYS A 77 10.78 21.94 -38.71
CA LYS A 77 11.32 21.62 -40.06
C LYS A 77 10.54 20.59 -40.93
N ARG A 78 9.95 21.06 -42.05
CA ARG A 78 9.76 20.37 -43.37
C ARG A 78 9.25 21.43 -44.37
N LYS A 79 10.10 22.02 -45.23
CA LYS A 79 10.51 21.62 -46.59
C LYS A 79 9.37 21.64 -47.64
N LEU A 80 9.67 22.32 -48.76
CA LEU A 80 9.09 22.24 -50.14
C LEU A 80 7.87 23.16 -50.38
N ALA A 81 8.01 24.26 -51.12
CA ALA A 81 8.19 24.41 -52.58
C ALA A 81 6.86 24.49 -53.33
N VAL A 82 6.54 25.68 -53.83
CA VAL A 82 6.13 26.08 -55.20
C VAL A 82 5.64 27.53 -55.12
#